data_AF-A0A1W9R6T6-F1
#
_entry.id   AF-A0A1W9R6T6-F1
#
_cell.length_a   1.000
_cell.length_b   1.000
_cell.length_c   1.000
_cell.angle_alpha   90.00
_cell.angle_beta   90.00
_cell.angle_gamma   90.00
#
_symmetry.space_group_name_H-M   'P 1'
#
loop_
_entity.id
_entity.type
_entity.pdbx_description
1 polymer ?
#
loop_
_entity_poly.entity_id
_entity_poly.type
_entity_poly.pdbx_seq_one_letter_code
_entity_poly.pdbx_strand_id
1 'polypeptide(L)'
;METQFTEQDSLRVIHEMIENSKAKLKDNGFFYLLWGWLVLIASLSNFFLLKIEFEQAWLPWPVLMFSGGIVSGIAGYRLGKKAKVRTMLDSSMIYLWYGFLVTLLIILISGSSGKISWSVMDALIIALYGLGTFVSGGILKFKPLIFGGIFSWGIAIVTLFIPDIYCLLMVALSIVVSYLIPGYMLRSRFNNNSHV
;
A
#
# COMPACT_ATOMS: atom_id res chain seq x y z
N MET A 1 -17.21 -29.54 32.50
CA MET A 1 -15.96 -30.26 32.18
C MET A 1 -15.03 -29.24 31.55
N GLU A 2 -14.11 -28.69 32.34
CA GLU A 2 -13.05 -27.83 31.81
C GLU A 2 -12.07 -28.73 31.05
N THR A 3 -11.96 -28.53 29.74
CA THR A 3 -10.95 -29.19 28.91
C THR A 3 -9.58 -28.79 29.44
N GLN A 4 -8.83 -29.74 30.03
CA GLN A 4 -7.45 -29.49 30.42
C GLN A 4 -6.64 -29.19 29.16
N PHE A 5 -6.23 -27.93 29.02
CA PHE A 5 -5.31 -27.49 27.97
C PHE A 5 -3.98 -28.22 28.18
N THR A 6 -3.70 -29.22 27.33
CA THR A 6 -2.43 -29.95 27.40
C THR A 6 -1.30 -29.11 26.81
N GLU A 7 -0.05 -29.40 27.19
CA GLU A 7 1.14 -28.72 26.64
C GLU A 7 1.21 -28.83 25.10
N GLN A 8 0.75 -29.95 24.54
CA GLN A 8 0.65 -30.15 23.10
C GLN A 8 -0.39 -29.22 22.44
N ASP A 9 -1.51 -28.95 23.11
CA ASP A 9 -2.50 -27.98 22.64
C ASP A 9 -1.96 -26.54 22.69
N SER A 10 -1.25 -26.19 23.76
CA SER A 10 -0.58 -24.88 23.88
C SER A 10 0.48 -24.68 22.78
N LEU A 11 1.32 -25.70 22.53
CA LEU A 11 2.31 -25.67 21.45
C LEU A 11 1.65 -25.58 20.07
N ARG A 12 0.57 -26.33 19.83
CA ARG A 12 -0.21 -26.27 18.59
C ARG A 12 -0.80 -24.88 18.35
N VAL A 13 -1.40 -24.28 19.39
CA VAL A 13 -1.96 -22.93 19.32
C VAL A 13 -0.87 -21.90 19.04
N ILE A 14 0.30 -21.98 19.71
CA ILE A 14 1.44 -21.09 19.42
C ILE A 14 1.89 -21.24 17.96
N HIS A 15 2.01 -22.49 17.48
CA HIS A 15 2.42 -22.77 16.10
C HIS A 15 1.41 -22.19 15.08
N GLU A 16 0.12 -22.35 15.35
CA GLU A 16 -0.97 -21.83 14.52
C GLU A 16 -1.02 -20.29 14.55
N MET A 17 -0.72 -19.65 15.70
CA MET A 17 -0.59 -18.19 15.80
C MET A 17 0.61 -17.67 15.00
N ILE A 18 1.75 -18.38 15.05
CA ILE A 18 2.96 -18.03 14.30
C ILE A 18 2.72 -18.18 12.80
N GLU A 19 2.16 -19.31 12.35
CA GLU A 19 1.86 -19.55 10.94
C GLU A 19 0.85 -18.54 10.39
N ASN A 20 -0.24 -18.27 11.11
CA ASN A 20 -1.23 -17.27 10.71
C ASN A 20 -0.61 -15.87 10.61
N SER A 21 0.28 -15.51 11.53
CA SER A 21 1.01 -14.24 11.48
C SER A 21 1.95 -14.17 10.28
N LYS A 22 2.66 -15.26 9.96
CA LYS A 22 3.53 -15.36 8.77
C LYS A 22 2.73 -15.27 7.46
N ALA A 23 1.60 -15.96 7.36
CA ALA A 23 0.73 -15.94 6.18
C ALA A 23 0.19 -14.54 5.91
N LYS A 24 -0.24 -13.81 6.95
CA LYS A 24 -0.72 -12.42 6.83
C LYS A 24 0.33 -11.45 6.31
N LEU A 25 1.59 -11.63 6.69
CA LEU A 25 2.69 -10.81 6.17
C LEU A 25 2.90 -11.07 4.67
N LYS A 26 2.80 -12.32 4.23
CA LYS A 26 2.90 -12.69 2.80
C LYS A 26 1.76 -12.09 1.98
N ASP A 27 0.53 -12.23 2.46
CA ASP A 27 -0.67 -11.75 1.75
C ASP A 27 -0.67 -10.22 1.64
N ASN A 28 -0.32 -9.51 2.72
CA ASN A 28 -0.21 -8.05 2.69
C ASN A 28 0.95 -7.57 1.79
N GLY A 29 2.09 -8.26 1.80
CA GLY A 29 3.24 -7.93 0.95
C GLY A 29 2.93 -8.00 -0.54
N PHE A 30 2.08 -8.93 -0.96
CA PHE A 30 1.62 -9.01 -2.35
C PHE A 30 0.87 -7.73 -2.77
N PHE A 31 -0.03 -7.21 -1.94
CA PHE A 31 -0.78 -5.98 -2.25
C PHE A 31 0.15 -4.76 -2.33
N TYR A 32 1.11 -4.61 -1.42
CA TYR A 32 2.09 -3.50 -1.50
C TYR A 32 2.93 -3.56 -2.76
N LEU A 33 3.40 -4.74 -3.15
CA LEU A 33 4.18 -4.91 -4.38
C LEU A 33 3.33 -4.65 -5.63
N LEU A 34 2.09 -5.14 -5.67
CA LEU A 34 1.17 -4.93 -6.78
C LEU A 34 0.86 -3.43 -6.97
N TRP A 35 0.43 -2.75 -5.91
CA TRP A 35 0.13 -1.31 -5.98
C TRP A 35 1.39 -0.48 -6.24
N GLY A 36 2.51 -0.88 -5.66
CA GLY A 36 3.79 -0.22 -5.89
C GLY A 36 4.19 -0.22 -7.36
N TRP A 37 4.16 -1.38 -8.01
CA TRP A 37 4.49 -1.50 -9.43
C TRP A 37 3.49 -0.79 -10.33
N LEU A 38 2.19 -0.88 -10.04
CA LEU A 38 1.17 -0.22 -10.84
C LEU A 38 1.35 1.30 -10.85
N VAL A 39 1.55 1.90 -9.68
CA VAL A 39 1.70 3.37 -9.62
C VAL A 39 3.06 3.80 -10.18
N LEU A 40 4.12 3.02 -10.00
CA LEU A 40 5.42 3.30 -10.62
C LEU A 40 5.31 3.30 -12.17
N ILE A 41 4.66 2.29 -12.75
CA ILE A 41 4.46 2.22 -14.19
C ILE A 41 3.52 3.35 -14.67
N ALA A 42 2.48 3.66 -13.89
CA ALA A 42 1.54 4.74 -14.23
C ALA A 42 2.22 6.11 -14.23
N SER A 43 3.00 6.41 -13.20
CA SER A 43 3.71 7.68 -13.07
C SER A 43 4.79 7.85 -14.15
N LEU A 44 5.58 6.81 -14.43
CA LEU A 44 6.55 6.84 -15.52
C LEU A 44 5.88 7.00 -16.90
N SER A 45 4.82 6.23 -17.17
CA SER A 45 4.10 6.33 -18.44
C SER A 45 3.52 7.73 -18.62
N ASN A 46 2.86 8.28 -17.60
CA ASN A 46 2.31 9.63 -17.62
C ASN A 46 3.41 10.68 -17.85
N PHE A 47 4.56 10.56 -17.19
CA PHE A 47 5.70 11.46 -17.41
C PHE A 47 6.22 11.42 -18.86
N PHE A 48 6.36 10.23 -19.46
CA PHE A 48 6.79 10.10 -20.87
C PHE A 48 5.74 10.66 -21.84
N LEU A 49 4.45 10.42 -21.59
CA LEU A 49 3.35 10.95 -22.41
C LEU A 49 3.24 12.48 -22.32
N LEU A 50 3.47 13.06 -21.14
CA LEU A 50 3.56 14.51 -20.96
C LEU A 50 4.73 15.11 -21.75
N LYS A 51 5.88 14.41 -21.78
CA LYS A 51 7.08 14.82 -22.54
C LYS A 51 6.86 14.83 -24.06
N ILE A 52 5.91 14.04 -24.56
CA ILE A 52 5.55 13.91 -25.98
C ILE A 52 4.38 14.85 -26.34
N GLU A 53 3.90 15.67 -25.38
CA GLU A 53 2.74 16.57 -25.54
C GLU A 53 1.46 15.84 -25.99
N PHE A 54 1.32 14.57 -25.62
CA PHE A 54 0.16 13.77 -26.00
C PHE A 54 -1.07 14.23 -25.20
N GLU A 55 -2.17 14.62 -25.88
CA GLU A 55 -3.36 15.21 -25.25
C GLU A 55 -4.00 14.31 -24.16
N GLN A 56 -3.78 13.00 -24.22
CA GLN A 56 -4.31 12.05 -23.22
C GLN A 56 -3.26 11.49 -22.24
N ALA A 57 -2.24 12.26 -21.89
CA ALA A 57 -1.23 11.84 -20.90
C ALA A 57 -1.81 11.44 -19.53
N TRP A 58 -3.05 11.85 -19.21
CA TRP A 58 -3.77 11.48 -17.99
C TRP A 58 -4.37 10.06 -17.99
N LEU A 59 -4.56 9.40 -19.16
CA LEU A 59 -5.19 8.08 -19.29
C LEU A 59 -4.49 6.91 -18.58
N PRO A 60 -3.15 6.81 -18.52
CA PRO A 60 -2.47 5.67 -17.90
C PRO A 60 -2.84 5.49 -16.43
N TRP A 61 -3.07 6.60 -15.72
CA TRP A 61 -3.38 6.59 -14.30
C TRP A 61 -4.70 5.88 -13.98
N PRO A 62 -5.88 6.35 -14.44
CA PRO A 62 -7.14 5.68 -14.17
C PRO A 62 -7.17 4.25 -14.72
N VAL A 63 -6.61 3.98 -15.91
CA VAL A 63 -6.61 2.62 -16.48
C VAL A 63 -5.85 1.64 -15.58
N LEU A 64 -4.63 1.99 -15.15
CA LEU A 64 -3.82 1.14 -14.29
C LEU A 64 -4.43 1.02 -12.88
N MET A 65 -4.97 2.10 -12.32
CA MET A 65 -5.63 2.06 -11.01
C MET A 65 -6.90 1.21 -11.02
N PHE A 66 -7.71 1.27 -12.09
CA PHE A 66 -8.90 0.43 -12.23
C PHE A 66 -8.53 -1.05 -12.37
N SER A 67 -7.50 -1.35 -13.18
CA SER A 67 -6.98 -2.71 -13.32
C SER A 67 -6.45 -3.26 -11.99
N GLY A 68 -5.73 -2.43 -11.22
CA GLY A 68 -5.23 -2.76 -9.89
C GLY A 68 -6.34 -3.01 -8.88
N GLY A 69 -7.41 -2.22 -8.93
CA GLY A 69 -8.62 -2.40 -8.13
C GLY A 69 -9.29 -3.75 -8.40
N ILE A 70 -9.44 -4.13 -9.68
CA ILE A 70 -10.02 -5.43 -10.05
C ILE A 70 -9.15 -6.58 -9.55
N VAL A 71 -7.84 -6.55 -9.81
CA VAL A 71 -6.93 -7.61 -9.35
C VAL A 71 -6.90 -7.70 -7.82
N SER A 72 -6.86 -6.56 -7.14
CA SER A 72 -6.90 -6.50 -5.67
C SER A 72 -8.22 -7.02 -5.11
N GLY A 73 -9.35 -6.71 -5.75
CA GLY A 73 -10.67 -7.21 -5.36
C GLY A 73 -10.79 -8.72 -5.52
N ILE A 74 -10.32 -9.28 -6.64
CA ILE A 74 -10.30 -10.73 -6.87
C ILE A 74 -9.38 -11.43 -5.88
N ALA A 75 -8.17 -10.91 -5.68
CA ALA A 75 -7.22 -11.47 -4.72
C ALA A 75 -7.77 -11.40 -3.29
N GLY A 76 -8.32 -10.25 -2.89
CA GLY A 76 -8.96 -10.04 -1.59
C GLY A 76 -10.15 -10.98 -1.35
N TYR A 77 -10.99 -11.22 -2.36
CA TYR A 77 -12.09 -12.18 -2.27
C TYR A 77 -11.60 -13.62 -2.09
N ARG A 78 -10.56 -14.02 -2.84
CA ARG A 78 -9.94 -15.36 -2.71
C ARG A 78 -9.31 -15.56 -1.33
N LEU A 79 -8.65 -14.53 -0.81
CA LEU A 79 -8.05 -14.53 0.54
C LEU A 79 -9.11 -14.57 1.63
N GLY A 80 -10.18 -13.79 1.49
CA GLY A 80 -11.32 -13.79 2.40
C GLY A 80 -12.02 -15.15 2.49
N LYS A 81 -12.10 -15.91 1.39
CA LYS A 81 -12.64 -17.29 1.41
C LYS A 81 -11.76 -18.28 2.18
N LYS A 82 -10.45 -18.05 2.23
CA LYS A 82 -9.51 -18.90 2.97
C LYS A 82 -9.42 -18.51 4.45
N ALA A 83 -9.80 -17.28 4.80
CA ALA A 83 -9.79 -16.80 6.17
C ALA A 83 -10.96 -17.40 6.96
N LYS A 84 -10.66 -18.31 7.89
CA LYS A 84 -11.65 -18.98 8.75
C LYS A 84 -12.26 -18.03 9.80
N VAL A 85 -11.53 -16.98 10.19
CA VAL A 85 -11.95 -15.96 11.17
C VAL A 85 -11.32 -14.61 10.80
N ARG A 86 -12.11 -13.52 10.86
CA ARG A 86 -11.57 -12.15 10.77
C ARG A 86 -10.94 -11.76 12.10
N THR A 87 -9.65 -11.43 12.08
CA THR A 87 -8.95 -10.93 13.27
C THR A 87 -9.12 -9.42 13.42
N MET A 88 -8.83 -8.89 14.62
CA MET A 88 -8.83 -7.44 14.84
C MET A 88 -7.87 -6.71 13.88
N LEU A 89 -6.71 -7.31 13.54
CA LEU A 89 -5.76 -6.73 12.59
C LEU A 89 -6.35 -6.58 11.18
N ASP A 90 -7.15 -7.56 10.75
CA ASP A 90 -7.78 -7.52 9.42
C ASP A 90 -8.84 -6.41 9.37
N SER A 91 -9.64 -6.29 10.43
CA SER A 91 -10.63 -5.23 10.55
C SER A 91 -9.96 -3.86 10.53
N SER A 92 -8.88 -3.64 11.29
CA SER A 92 -8.13 -2.38 11.28
C SER A 92 -7.55 -2.05 9.92
N MET A 93 -6.99 -3.04 9.20
CA MET A 93 -6.52 -2.86 7.81
C MET A 93 -7.66 -2.46 6.87
N ILE A 94 -8.80 -3.14 6.96
CA ILE A 94 -9.96 -2.85 6.10
C ILE A 94 -10.43 -1.41 6.31
N TYR A 95 -10.62 -0.97 7.56
CA TYR A 95 -11.04 0.41 7.85
C TYR A 95 -10.00 1.44 7.41
N LEU A 96 -8.70 1.14 7.57
CA LEU A 96 -7.62 2.00 7.08
C LEU A 96 -7.72 2.20 5.56
N TRP A 97 -7.87 1.11 4.80
CA TRP A 97 -7.92 1.17 3.33
C TRP A 97 -9.24 1.77 2.80
N TYR A 98 -10.36 1.56 3.49
CA TYR A 98 -11.60 2.27 3.17
C TYR A 98 -11.46 3.77 3.42
N GLY A 99 -10.90 4.17 4.57
CA GLY A 99 -10.61 5.59 4.84
C GLY A 99 -9.68 6.19 3.80
N PHE A 100 -8.61 5.47 3.46
CA PHE A 100 -7.69 5.84 2.39
C PHE A 100 -8.41 6.06 1.05
N LEU A 101 -9.27 5.12 0.63
CA LEU A 101 -10.01 5.23 -0.63
C LEU A 101 -10.94 6.44 -0.65
N VAL A 102 -11.67 6.69 0.45
CA VAL A 102 -12.58 7.83 0.56
C VAL A 102 -11.81 9.15 0.49
N THR A 103 -10.70 9.27 1.22
CA THR A 103 -9.85 10.47 1.18
C THR A 103 -9.23 10.67 -0.19
N LEU A 104 -8.78 9.60 -0.86
CA LEU A 104 -8.26 9.66 -2.22
C LEU A 104 -9.31 10.20 -3.20
N LEU A 105 -10.55 9.71 -3.13
CA LEU A 105 -11.64 10.21 -3.99
C LEU A 105 -11.92 11.69 -3.77
N ILE A 106 -11.90 12.16 -2.51
CA ILE A 106 -12.08 13.59 -2.19
C ILE A 106 -10.97 14.43 -2.83
N ILE A 107 -9.71 13.98 -2.76
CA ILE A 107 -8.57 14.68 -3.37
C ILE A 107 -8.72 14.73 -4.89
N LEU A 108 -9.07 13.60 -5.53
CA LEU A 108 -9.25 13.53 -6.99
C LEU A 108 -10.39 14.42 -7.48
N ILE A 109 -11.53 14.45 -6.78
CA ILE A 109 -12.67 15.31 -7.12
C ILE A 109 -12.27 16.79 -6.95
N SER A 110 -11.52 17.12 -5.90
CA SER A 110 -11.06 18.49 -5.63
C SER A 110 -10.07 18.99 -6.68
N GLY A 111 -9.16 18.12 -7.14
CA GLY A 111 -8.26 18.39 -8.26
C GLY A 111 -9.00 18.55 -9.58
N SER A 112 -9.94 17.64 -9.90
CA SER A 112 -10.75 17.70 -11.13
C SER A 112 -11.66 18.93 -11.19
N SER A 113 -12.04 19.48 -10.04
CA SER A 113 -12.85 20.72 -9.95
C SER A 113 -12.02 21.99 -10.15
N GLY A 114 -10.70 21.87 -10.37
CA GLY A 114 -9.78 23.00 -10.56
C GLY A 114 -9.55 23.85 -9.31
N LYS A 115 -9.99 23.40 -8.13
CA LYS A 115 -9.84 24.15 -6.87
C LYS A 115 -8.45 24.02 -6.26
N ILE A 116 -7.68 23.02 -6.68
CA ILE A 116 -6.36 22.68 -6.16
C ILE A 116 -5.42 22.54 -7.36
N SER A 117 -4.19 23.06 -7.24
CA SER A 117 -3.15 22.87 -8.26
C SER A 117 -2.67 21.41 -8.31
N TRP A 118 -2.16 21.00 -9.47
CA TRP A 118 -1.65 19.65 -9.69
C TRP A 118 -0.53 19.26 -8.70
N SER A 119 0.44 20.16 -8.46
CA SER A 119 1.46 20.00 -7.41
C SER A 119 0.89 19.68 -6.02
N VAL A 120 -0.16 20.41 -5.59
CA VAL A 120 -0.77 20.20 -4.27
C VAL A 120 -1.54 18.89 -4.24
N MET A 121 -2.21 18.52 -5.34
CA MET A 121 -2.89 17.23 -5.47
C MET A 121 -1.89 16.06 -5.31
N ASP A 122 -0.76 16.10 -6.02
CA ASP A 122 0.27 15.07 -5.94
C ASP A 122 0.89 14.99 -4.54
N ALA A 123 1.20 16.13 -3.91
CA ALA A 123 1.69 16.17 -2.54
C ALA A 123 0.70 15.56 -1.53
N LEU A 124 -0.60 15.84 -1.66
CA LEU A 124 -1.65 15.26 -0.81
C LEU A 124 -1.77 13.75 -1.03
N ILE A 125 -1.66 13.28 -2.27
CA ILE A 125 -1.65 11.85 -2.61
C ILE A 125 -0.44 11.15 -1.97
N ILE A 126 0.76 11.74 -2.09
CA ILE A 126 1.99 11.23 -1.44
C ILE A 126 1.81 11.19 0.08
N ALA A 127 1.23 12.22 0.67
CA ALA A 127 1.01 12.27 2.11
C ALA A 127 0.02 11.21 2.58
N LEU A 128 -1.04 10.96 1.79
CA LEU A 128 -2.01 9.91 2.05
C LEU A 128 -1.36 8.52 1.95
N TYR A 129 -0.52 8.27 0.93
CA TYR A 129 0.30 7.05 0.84
C TYR A 129 1.22 6.89 2.05
N GLY A 130 1.84 7.97 2.51
CA GLY A 130 2.65 7.98 3.73
C GLY A 130 1.87 7.52 4.96
N LEU A 131 0.66 8.06 5.14
CA LEU A 131 -0.24 7.68 6.23
C LEU A 131 -0.67 6.21 6.15
N GLY A 132 -1.12 5.76 4.98
CA GLY A 132 -1.51 4.37 4.78
C GLY A 132 -0.35 3.40 5.08
N THR A 133 0.85 3.71 4.61
CA THR A 133 2.04 2.88 4.84
C THR A 133 2.47 2.89 6.31
N PHE A 134 2.46 4.06 6.95
CA PHE A 134 2.85 4.22 8.35
C PHE A 134 1.93 3.44 9.28
N VAL A 135 0.61 3.62 9.14
CA VAL A 135 -0.39 2.95 9.98
C VAL A 135 -0.36 1.44 9.73
N SER A 136 -0.21 1.01 8.48
CA SER A 136 0.00 -0.39 8.14
C SER A 136 1.28 -0.98 8.74
N GLY A 137 2.37 -0.22 8.73
CA GLY A 137 3.61 -0.62 9.41
C GLY A 137 3.42 -0.78 10.92
N GLY A 138 2.63 0.09 11.55
CA GLY A 138 2.28 -0.02 12.97
C GLY A 138 1.45 -1.27 13.28
N ILE A 139 0.39 -1.51 12.51
CA ILE A 139 -0.52 -2.66 12.68
C ILE A 139 0.21 -3.99 12.41
N LEU A 140 1.05 -4.03 11.37
CA LEU A 140 1.86 -5.21 11.03
C LEU A 140 3.14 -5.32 11.87
N LYS A 141 3.40 -4.37 12.78
CA LYS A 141 4.64 -4.25 13.59
C LYS A 141 5.91 -4.37 12.73
N PHE A 142 5.88 -3.79 11.53
CA PHE A 142 6.95 -3.87 10.55
C PHE A 142 7.60 -2.50 10.36
N LYS A 143 8.72 -2.27 11.06
CA LYS A 143 9.45 -1.00 11.09
C LYS A 143 9.81 -0.43 9.70
N PRO A 144 10.19 -1.23 8.68
CA PRO A 144 10.48 -0.67 7.36
C PRO A 144 9.29 0.03 6.70
N LEU A 145 8.05 -0.44 6.91
CA LEU A 145 6.85 0.27 6.42
C LEU A 145 6.67 1.62 7.14
N ILE A 146 6.95 1.66 8.45
CA ILE A 146 6.86 2.88 9.27
C ILE A 146 7.85 3.94 8.75
N PHE A 147 9.10 3.56 8.54
CA PHE A 147 10.13 4.47 8.00
C PHE A 147 9.81 4.91 6.57
N GLY A 148 9.27 4.01 5.74
CA GLY A 148 8.77 4.35 4.42
C GLY A 148 7.73 5.47 4.48
N GLY A 149 6.69 5.31 5.30
CA GLY A 149 5.64 6.32 5.45
C GLY A 149 6.15 7.70 5.92
N ILE A 150 7.09 7.72 6.87
CA ILE A 150 7.73 8.96 7.33
C ILE A 150 8.51 9.62 6.18
N PHE A 151 9.25 8.84 5.39
CA PHE A 151 10.00 9.35 4.25
C PHE A 151 9.07 9.92 3.17
N SER A 152 7.94 9.26 2.90
CA SER A 152 6.91 9.78 2.00
C SER A 152 6.38 11.14 2.44
N TRP A 153 6.19 11.39 3.74
CA TRP A 153 5.80 12.72 4.20
C TRP A 153 6.88 13.79 3.93
N GLY A 154 8.16 13.43 4.08
CA GLY A 154 9.26 14.30 3.66
C GLY A 154 9.20 14.63 2.17
N ILE A 155 8.98 13.62 1.32
CA ILE A 155 8.81 13.81 -0.13
C ILE A 155 7.59 14.66 -0.45
N ALA A 156 6.46 14.49 0.26
CA ALA A 156 5.25 15.27 0.06
C ALA A 156 5.51 16.78 0.26
N ILE A 157 6.24 17.13 1.32
CA ILE A 157 6.62 18.52 1.61
C ILE A 157 7.50 19.05 0.48
N VAL A 158 8.51 18.29 0.07
CA VAL A 158 9.43 18.67 -1.01
C VAL A 158 8.70 18.87 -2.34
N THR A 159 7.67 18.04 -2.62
CA THR A 159 6.86 18.12 -3.85
C THR A 159 6.16 19.47 -4.00
N LEU A 160 5.79 20.14 -2.91
CA LEU A 160 5.13 21.46 -2.94
C LEU A 160 6.04 22.59 -3.45
N PHE A 161 7.36 22.38 -3.47
CA PHE A 161 8.35 23.40 -3.89
C PHE A 161 8.97 23.11 -5.25
N ILE A 162 8.52 22.06 -5.94
CA ILE A 162 9.10 21.59 -7.20
C ILE A 162 8.12 21.86 -8.35
N PRO A 163 8.61 22.11 -9.59
CA PRO A 163 7.74 22.28 -10.74
C PRO A 163 6.85 21.05 -11.01
N ASP A 164 5.62 21.29 -11.49
CA ASP A 164 4.58 20.25 -11.75
C ASP A 164 5.11 19.05 -12.55
N ILE A 165 6.00 19.29 -13.51
CA ILE A 165 6.60 18.26 -14.38
C ILE A 165 7.30 17.15 -13.56
N TYR A 166 7.92 17.50 -12.43
CA TYR A 166 8.66 16.54 -11.60
C TYR A 166 7.83 15.98 -10.44
N CYS A 167 6.60 16.44 -10.24
CA CYS A 167 5.74 15.95 -9.15
C CYS A 167 5.41 14.46 -9.31
N LEU A 168 5.14 14.01 -10.55
CA LEU A 168 4.94 12.58 -10.86
C LEU A 168 6.16 11.71 -10.54
N LEU A 169 7.38 12.25 -10.69
CA LEU A 169 8.61 11.54 -10.32
C LEU A 169 8.74 11.43 -8.79
N MET A 170 8.28 12.45 -8.04
CA MET A 170 8.24 12.40 -6.58
C MET A 170 7.23 11.37 -6.08
N VAL A 171 6.08 11.22 -6.76
CA VAL A 171 5.12 10.14 -6.49
C VAL A 171 5.76 8.78 -6.71
N ALA A 172 6.47 8.58 -7.83
CA ALA A 172 7.19 7.35 -8.13
C ALA A 172 8.24 7.04 -7.04
N LEU A 173 9.04 8.04 -6.66
CA LEU A 173 10.07 7.92 -5.63
C LEU A 173 9.47 7.53 -4.27
N SER A 174 8.39 8.21 -3.87
CA SER A 174 7.66 7.92 -2.63
C SER A 174 7.21 6.46 -2.57
N ILE A 175 6.70 5.94 -3.68
CA ILE A 175 6.19 4.57 -3.75
C ILE A 175 7.31 3.53 -3.76
N VAL A 176 8.46 3.83 -4.38
CA VAL A 176 9.64 2.97 -4.26
C VAL A 176 10.02 2.81 -2.79
N VAL A 177 10.07 3.91 -2.04
CA VAL A 177 10.51 3.90 -0.64
C VAL A 177 9.44 3.30 0.29
N SER A 178 8.17 3.56 0.05
CA SER A 178 7.08 3.15 0.95
C SER A 178 6.47 1.80 0.64
N TYR A 179 6.43 1.38 -0.63
CA TYR A 179 5.73 0.16 -1.05
C TYR A 179 6.71 -0.89 -1.56
N LEU A 180 7.62 -0.55 -2.48
CA LEU A 180 8.51 -1.55 -3.09
C LEU A 180 9.55 -2.05 -2.10
N ILE A 181 10.36 -1.16 -1.52
CA ILE A 181 11.44 -1.57 -0.58
C ILE A 181 10.85 -2.38 0.58
N PRO A 182 9.82 -1.91 1.31
CA PRO A 182 9.30 -2.64 2.43
C PRO A 182 8.56 -3.91 1.99
N GLY A 183 7.91 -3.90 0.81
CA GLY A 183 7.25 -5.06 0.22
C GLY A 183 8.22 -6.20 -0.14
N TYR A 184 9.37 -5.88 -0.74
CA TYR A 184 10.42 -6.87 -1.01
C TYR A 184 11.07 -7.38 0.30
N MET A 185 11.28 -6.51 1.28
CA MET A 185 11.77 -6.92 2.60
C MET A 185 10.77 -7.84 3.32
N LEU A 186 9.46 -7.57 3.21
CA LEU A 186 8.40 -8.41 3.77
C LEU A 186 8.44 -9.81 3.15
N ARG A 187 8.63 -9.88 1.82
CA ARG A 187 8.77 -11.14 1.08
C ARG A 187 10.04 -11.91 1.43
N SER A 188 11.17 -11.21 1.61
CA SER A 188 12.45 -11.84 1.97
C SER A 188 12.46 -12.37 3.41
N ARG A 189 11.82 -11.68 4.35
CA ARG A 189 11.76 -12.11 5.76
C ARG A 189 10.92 -13.37 5.95
N PHE A 190 9.94 -13.59 5.07
CA PHE A 190 9.21 -14.84 4.99
C PHE A 190 10.14 -16.01 4.60
N ASN A 191 10.97 -15.84 3.57
CA ASN A 191 11.88 -16.90 3.11
C ASN A 191 13.00 -17.22 4.11
N ASN A 192 13.53 -16.24 4.84
CA ASN A 192 14.58 -16.51 5.84
C ASN A 192 14.06 -17.23 7.10
N ASN A 193 12.81 -17.01 7.49
CA ASN A 193 12.20 -17.68 8.66
C ASN A 193 11.53 -19.04 8.32
N SER A 194 11.72 -19.54 7.11
CA SER A 194 11.37 -20.91 6.68
C SER A 194 12.57 -21.85 6.63
N HIS A 195 13.77 -21.35 6.96
CA HIS A 195 15.02 -22.13 7.04
C HIS A 195 15.59 -22.24 8.46
N VAL A 196 14.82 -21.83 9.48
CA VAL A 196 15.10 -22.06 10.91
C VAL A 196 13.89 -22.76 11.51
#